data_AF-A0A1F7BG18-F1
#
_entry.id   AF-A0A1F7BG18-F1
#
_cell.length_a   1.000
_cell.length_b   1.000
_cell.length_c   1.000
_cell.angle_alpha   90.00
_cell.angle_beta   90.00
_cell.angle_gamma   90.00
#
_symmetry.space_group_name_H-M   'P 1'
#
loop_
_entity.id
_entity.type
_entity.pdbx_description
1 polymer ?
#
loop_
_entity_poly.entity_id
_entity_poly.type
_entity_poly.pdbx_seq_one_letter_code
_entity_poly.pdbx_strand_id
1 'polypeptide(L)'
;MKNWTLILVAVVAGGSFVVGKMVEKAPLPDVQPMTISVTGHGKVSAPPDIAELTFGVTTATLPTTRAAMEDLSKRMNAALDAVKSKGVPVKDVKMVHFSLYEVTHYKEKSNEQVHDGYAASQQLHVKVRDLGSVGDVLQAAISAGANQAGGVQFRIDNPEAFQAEARTQGVAQAKEKAEALASLLGKRLGRLKGYSESSGTRDRRLMGRAMTESADSAPPMPAGEEDVQVTVVLQYELSL
;
A
#
# COMPACT_ATOMS: atom_id res chain seq x y z
N MET A 1 -40.76 -14.86 99.91
CA MET A 1 -39.82 -13.72 100.00
C MET A 1 -38.76 -14.06 101.04
N LYS A 2 -37.48 -13.74 100.75
CA LYS A 2 -36.27 -13.88 101.60
C LYS A 2 -35.36 -15.08 101.23
N ASN A 3 -34.26 -14.73 100.53
CA ASN A 3 -32.83 -15.16 100.58
C ASN A 3 -32.52 -16.65 100.87
N TRP A 4 -31.53 -17.35 100.27
CA TRP A 4 -30.10 -16.98 100.20
C TRP A 4 -29.30 -18.07 99.42
N THR A 5 -28.42 -17.64 98.49
CA THR A 5 -27.00 -18.03 98.27
C THR A 5 -26.46 -19.48 98.21
N LEU A 6 -25.68 -19.70 97.10
CA LEU A 6 -24.25 -20.16 97.03
C LEU A 6 -23.99 -21.69 97.04
N ILE A 7 -23.06 -22.36 96.31
CA ILE A 7 -21.81 -22.06 95.56
C ILE A 7 -21.58 -23.19 94.55
N LEU A 8 -21.02 -22.92 93.36
CA LEU A 8 -19.92 -23.74 92.81
C LEU A 8 -19.16 -22.94 91.75
N VAL A 9 -17.93 -22.55 92.12
CA VAL A 9 -16.94 -21.89 91.28
C VAL A 9 -16.08 -22.97 90.62
N ALA A 10 -15.88 -22.89 89.31
CA ALA A 10 -14.75 -23.51 88.62
C ALA A 10 -14.34 -22.70 87.37
N VAL A 11 -13.38 -21.80 87.62
CA VAL A 11 -12.18 -21.44 86.82
C VAL A 11 -12.31 -21.17 85.31
N VAL A 12 -11.95 -19.93 84.97
CA VAL A 12 -11.80 -19.30 83.64
C VAL A 12 -10.39 -19.51 83.09
N ALA A 13 -10.30 -19.85 81.80
CA ALA A 13 -9.20 -19.45 80.92
C ALA A 13 -9.69 -19.45 79.45
N GLY A 14 -10.20 -18.31 78.98
CA GLY A 14 -10.59 -18.11 77.58
C GLY A 14 -9.86 -16.90 77.01
N GLY A 15 -8.91 -17.12 76.10
CA GLY A 15 -8.23 -16.06 75.35
C GLY A 15 -9.15 -15.47 74.28
N SER A 16 -9.26 -14.14 74.21
CA SER A 16 -9.97 -13.45 73.13
C SER A 16 -9.05 -13.25 71.94
N PHE A 17 -9.35 -13.95 70.84
CA PHE A 17 -8.75 -13.72 69.53
C PHE A 17 -9.52 -12.59 68.84
N VAL A 18 -8.93 -11.39 68.74
CA VAL A 18 -9.52 -10.29 67.96
C VAL A 18 -9.13 -10.50 66.50
N VAL A 19 -10.05 -11.02 65.69
CA VAL A 19 -9.90 -11.08 64.23
C VAL A 19 -10.08 -9.67 63.69
N GLY A 20 -8.98 -8.97 63.39
CA GLY A 20 -9.03 -7.77 62.58
C GLY A 20 -9.46 -8.12 61.16
N LYS A 21 -10.65 -7.70 60.74
CA LYS A 21 -11.04 -7.77 59.33
C LYS A 21 -10.15 -6.79 58.55
N MET A 22 -9.19 -7.32 57.80
CA MET A 22 -8.59 -6.59 56.68
C MET A 22 -9.72 -6.28 55.69
N VAL A 23 -10.09 -5.00 55.58
CA VAL A 23 -10.92 -4.53 54.48
C VAL A 23 -10.01 -4.48 53.26
N GLU A 24 -10.05 -5.54 52.46
CA GLU A 24 -9.43 -5.57 51.15
C GLU A 24 -10.13 -4.52 50.28
N LYS A 25 -9.40 -3.46 49.92
CA LYS A 25 -9.92 -2.36 49.11
C LYS A 25 -10.26 -2.92 47.73
N ALA A 26 -11.53 -3.19 47.48
CA ALA A 26 -12.00 -3.65 46.17
C ALA A 26 -11.48 -2.71 45.07
N PRO A 27 -10.96 -3.24 43.95
CA PRO A 27 -10.59 -2.40 42.81
C PRO A 27 -11.80 -1.58 42.39
N LEU A 28 -11.64 -0.24 42.31
CA LEU A 28 -12.69 0.60 41.76
C LEU A 28 -13.00 0.10 40.33
N PRO A 29 -14.28 0.07 39.91
CA PRO A 29 -14.62 -0.28 38.55
C PRO A 29 -13.86 0.65 37.60
N ASP A 30 -13.20 0.06 36.58
CA ASP A 30 -12.51 0.80 35.54
C ASP A 30 -13.54 1.57 34.70
N VAL A 31 -13.88 2.78 35.14
CA VAL A 31 -14.76 3.68 34.38
C VAL A 31 -13.96 4.19 33.20
N GLN A 32 -14.00 3.45 32.10
CA GLN A 32 -13.35 3.90 30.88
C GLN A 32 -14.00 5.22 30.43
N PRO A 33 -13.21 6.29 30.25
CA PRO A 33 -13.73 7.56 29.79
C PRO A 33 -14.40 7.39 28.42
N MET A 34 -15.51 8.08 28.20
CA MET A 34 -16.16 8.12 26.88
C MET A 34 -15.14 8.61 25.85
N THR A 35 -15.06 7.92 24.70
CA THR A 35 -14.18 8.34 23.61
C THR A 35 -14.98 8.62 22.34
N ILE A 36 -14.41 9.44 21.47
CA ILE A 36 -14.87 9.61 20.09
C ILE A 36 -13.74 9.23 19.14
N SER A 37 -14.10 8.67 17.99
CA SER A 37 -13.19 8.42 16.89
C SER A 37 -13.65 9.24 15.69
N VAL A 38 -12.71 9.94 15.06
CA VAL A 38 -12.99 10.83 13.93
C VAL A 38 -12.00 10.57 12.81
N THR A 39 -12.51 10.71 11.59
CA THR A 39 -11.71 10.55 10.38
C THR A 39 -11.55 11.89 9.67
N GLY A 40 -10.31 12.23 9.37
CA GLY A 40 -9.93 13.36 8.53
C GLY A 40 -9.26 12.89 7.25
N HIS A 41 -9.44 13.65 6.18
CA HIS A 41 -8.85 13.39 4.88
C HIS A 41 -8.07 14.62 4.45
N GLY A 42 -6.84 14.41 4.01
CA GLY A 42 -6.07 15.42 3.31
C GLY A 42 -5.72 14.95 1.90
N LYS A 43 -5.57 15.93 1.00
CA LYS A 43 -5.33 15.69 -0.41
C LYS A 43 -4.47 16.81 -0.97
N VAL A 44 -3.41 16.42 -1.65
CA VAL A 44 -2.57 17.33 -2.44
C VAL A 44 -2.52 16.83 -3.88
N SER A 45 -2.69 17.73 -4.83
CA SER A 45 -2.60 17.45 -6.26
C SER A 45 -1.29 18.04 -6.79
N ALA A 46 -0.52 17.24 -7.52
CA ALA A 46 0.75 17.67 -8.10
C ALA A 46 0.96 17.02 -9.47
N PRO A 47 1.69 17.69 -10.38
CA PRO A 47 2.05 17.08 -11.65
C PRO A 47 3.03 15.92 -11.40
N PRO A 48 2.92 14.82 -12.17
CA PRO A 48 3.90 13.74 -12.15
C PRO A 48 5.25 14.24 -12.69
N ASP A 49 6.33 13.65 -12.19
CA ASP A 49 7.71 13.96 -12.57
C ASP A 49 8.42 12.77 -13.24
N ILE A 50 7.77 11.61 -13.29
CA ILE A 50 8.25 10.42 -13.98
C ILE A 50 7.15 9.71 -14.75
N ALA A 51 7.54 8.94 -15.75
CA ALA A 51 6.73 7.92 -16.40
C ALA A 51 7.32 6.55 -16.10
N GLU A 52 6.48 5.65 -15.63
CA GLU A 52 6.79 4.23 -15.50
C GLU A 52 6.23 3.49 -16.71
N LEU A 53 7.09 2.72 -17.36
CA LEU A 53 6.73 1.88 -18.49
C LEU A 53 7.27 0.47 -18.30
N THR A 54 6.61 -0.50 -18.91
CA THR A 54 7.09 -1.88 -18.95
C THR A 54 7.28 -2.29 -20.39
N PHE A 55 8.43 -2.87 -20.71
CA PHE A 55 8.63 -3.55 -21.99
C PHE A 55 9.29 -4.90 -21.77
N GLY A 56 9.19 -5.76 -22.76
CA GLY A 56 9.71 -7.11 -22.66
C GLY A 56 9.89 -7.78 -24.01
N VAL A 57 10.50 -8.95 -23.93
CA VAL A 57 10.71 -9.85 -25.05
C VAL A 57 10.14 -11.19 -24.66
N THR A 58 9.28 -11.74 -25.52
CA THR A 58 9.00 -13.17 -25.58
C THR A 58 9.59 -13.72 -26.87
N THR A 59 10.31 -14.84 -26.77
CA THR A 59 10.90 -15.53 -27.93
C THR A 59 9.84 -16.30 -28.68
N ALA A 60 10.16 -16.68 -29.92
CA ALA A 60 9.43 -17.77 -30.57
C ALA A 60 9.68 -19.09 -29.83
N THR A 61 8.90 -20.12 -30.16
CA THR A 61 9.19 -21.50 -29.75
C THR A 61 10.46 -21.98 -30.46
N LEU A 62 11.45 -22.39 -29.68
CA LEU A 62 12.76 -22.80 -30.17
C LEU A 62 13.09 -24.23 -29.71
N PRO A 63 13.91 -24.99 -30.48
CA PRO A 63 14.10 -26.43 -30.22
C PRO A 63 14.78 -26.77 -28.89
N THR A 64 15.51 -25.82 -28.29
CA THR A 64 16.21 -26.03 -27.03
C THR A 64 16.07 -24.83 -26.10
N THR A 65 16.12 -25.07 -24.80
CA THR A 65 16.21 -24.04 -23.76
C THR A 65 17.36 -23.06 -24.02
N ARG A 66 18.52 -23.57 -24.47
CA ARG A 66 19.69 -22.76 -24.79
C ARG A 66 19.40 -21.79 -25.94
N ALA A 67 18.80 -22.26 -27.03
CA ALA A 67 18.43 -21.40 -28.15
C ALA A 67 17.44 -20.31 -27.72
N ALA A 68 16.44 -20.65 -26.90
CA ALA A 68 15.49 -19.67 -26.35
C ALA A 68 16.18 -18.61 -25.47
N MET A 69 17.11 -19.02 -24.61
CA MET A 69 17.86 -18.10 -23.75
C MET A 69 18.82 -17.19 -24.54
N GLU A 70 19.47 -17.71 -25.58
CA GLU A 70 20.36 -16.94 -26.45
C GLU A 70 19.57 -15.90 -27.27
N ASP A 71 18.42 -16.26 -27.85
CA ASP A 71 17.52 -15.32 -28.54
C ASP A 71 17.02 -14.23 -27.60
N LEU A 72 16.52 -14.63 -26.41
CA LEU A 72 16.03 -13.70 -25.41
C LEU A 72 17.10 -12.70 -24.99
N SER A 73 18.30 -13.19 -24.66
CA SER A 73 19.41 -12.35 -24.20
C SER A 73 19.84 -11.36 -25.28
N LYS A 74 19.95 -11.81 -26.54
CA LYS A 74 20.32 -10.96 -27.67
C LYS A 74 19.32 -9.82 -27.85
N ARG A 75 18.03 -10.14 -27.91
CA ARG A 75 16.95 -9.16 -28.15
C ARG A 75 16.75 -8.23 -26.97
N MET A 76 16.83 -8.75 -25.74
CA MET A 76 16.70 -7.94 -24.54
C MET A 76 17.86 -6.97 -24.36
N ASN A 77 19.10 -7.40 -24.64
CA ASN A 77 20.26 -6.52 -24.60
C ASN A 77 20.15 -5.39 -25.64
N ALA A 78 19.73 -5.72 -26.87
CA ALA A 78 19.48 -4.71 -27.90
C ALA A 78 18.42 -3.68 -27.46
N ALA A 79 17.29 -4.15 -26.91
CA ALA A 79 16.23 -3.28 -26.39
C ALA A 79 16.72 -2.41 -25.23
N LEU A 80 17.46 -2.98 -24.28
CA LEU A 80 18.03 -2.26 -23.15
C LEU A 80 19.02 -1.19 -23.59
N ASP A 81 19.89 -1.48 -24.55
CA ASP A 81 20.87 -0.52 -25.05
C ASP A 81 20.21 0.61 -25.86
N ALA A 82 19.16 0.29 -26.63
CA ALA A 82 18.34 1.31 -27.29
C ALA A 82 17.68 2.26 -26.28
N VAL A 83 17.13 1.73 -25.18
CA VAL A 83 16.52 2.54 -24.10
C VAL A 83 17.57 3.40 -23.38
N LYS A 84 18.75 2.86 -23.09
CA LYS A 84 19.86 3.64 -22.51
C LYS A 84 20.29 4.77 -23.43
N SER A 85 20.32 4.55 -24.75
CA SER A 85 20.68 5.58 -25.73
C SER A 85 19.70 6.77 -25.74
N LYS A 86 18.48 6.56 -25.25
CA LYS A 86 17.45 7.59 -25.05
C LYS A 86 17.54 8.30 -23.70
N GLY A 87 18.63 8.09 -22.94
CA GLY A 87 18.90 8.82 -21.70
C GLY A 87 18.36 8.17 -20.44
N VAL A 88 17.83 6.94 -20.52
CA VAL A 88 17.39 6.18 -19.33
C VAL A 88 18.62 5.56 -18.64
N PRO A 89 18.93 5.92 -17.38
CA PRO A 89 20.06 5.35 -16.67
C PRO A 89 19.75 3.95 -16.15
N VAL A 90 20.77 3.11 -16.01
CA VAL A 90 20.63 1.71 -15.55
C VAL A 90 19.91 1.60 -14.20
N LYS A 91 20.12 2.56 -13.29
CA LYS A 91 19.45 2.59 -11.97
C LYS A 91 17.93 2.70 -12.04
N ASP A 92 17.41 3.21 -13.16
CA ASP A 92 16.00 3.41 -13.42
C ASP A 92 15.39 2.25 -14.24
N VAL A 93 16.13 1.14 -14.39
CA VAL A 93 15.67 -0.09 -15.05
C VAL A 93 15.69 -1.25 -14.05
N LYS A 94 14.57 -1.99 -13.97
CA LYS A 94 14.42 -3.15 -13.08
C LYS A 94 13.80 -4.32 -13.84
N MET A 95 14.33 -5.52 -13.66
CA MET A 95 13.64 -6.73 -14.13
C MET A 95 12.44 -7.01 -13.22
N VAL A 96 11.27 -7.16 -13.83
CA VAL A 96 10.02 -7.46 -13.10
C VAL A 96 9.46 -8.83 -13.42
N HIS A 97 9.89 -9.43 -14.53
CA HIS A 97 9.50 -10.78 -14.91
C HIS A 97 10.62 -11.47 -15.68
N PHE A 98 10.77 -12.76 -15.45
CA PHE A 98 11.58 -13.67 -16.24
C PHE A 98 10.94 -15.07 -16.18
N SER A 99 10.88 -15.76 -17.32
CA SER A 99 10.34 -17.10 -17.43
C SER A 99 10.98 -17.86 -18.59
N LEU A 100 11.17 -19.16 -18.42
CA LEU A 100 11.55 -20.11 -19.47
C LEU A 100 10.65 -21.33 -19.28
N TYR A 101 9.93 -21.72 -20.33
CA TYR A 101 8.91 -22.76 -20.24
C TYR A 101 8.85 -23.60 -21.50
N GLU A 102 8.35 -24.83 -21.34
CA GLU A 102 8.05 -25.73 -22.45
C GLU A 102 6.78 -25.27 -23.17
N VAL A 103 6.81 -25.34 -24.49
CA VAL A 103 5.63 -25.12 -25.33
C VAL A 103 5.16 -26.47 -25.79
N THR A 104 3.88 -26.75 -25.54
CA THR A 104 3.23 -27.99 -25.96
C THR A 104 1.88 -27.66 -26.58
N HIS A 105 1.47 -28.43 -27.57
CA HIS A 105 0.09 -28.42 -28.06
C HIS A 105 -0.57 -29.78 -27.85
N TYR A 106 -1.90 -29.77 -27.75
CA TYR A 106 -2.70 -30.97 -27.65
C TYR A 106 -3.22 -31.39 -29.02
N LYS A 107 -2.96 -32.63 -29.43
CA LYS A 107 -3.51 -33.22 -30.65
C LYS A 107 -4.80 -33.97 -30.32
N GLU A 108 -5.94 -33.33 -30.54
CA GLU A 108 -7.27 -33.88 -30.22
C GLU A 108 -7.54 -35.24 -30.87
N LYS A 109 -7.10 -35.44 -32.12
CA LYS A 109 -7.36 -36.69 -32.86
C LYS A 109 -6.65 -37.92 -32.29
N SER A 110 -5.50 -37.73 -31.64
CA SER A 110 -4.70 -38.81 -31.05
C SER A 110 -4.71 -38.81 -29.52
N ASN A 111 -5.41 -37.86 -28.90
CA ASN A 111 -5.38 -37.61 -27.45
C ASN A 111 -3.94 -37.53 -26.89
N GLU A 112 -3.06 -36.84 -27.60
CA GLU A 112 -1.64 -36.77 -27.29
C GLU A 112 -1.20 -35.33 -27.03
N GLN A 113 -0.41 -35.11 -25.97
CA GLN A 113 0.30 -33.85 -25.75
C GLN A 113 1.66 -33.92 -26.44
N VAL A 114 1.92 -32.99 -27.36
CA VAL A 114 3.14 -32.96 -28.16
C VAL A 114 3.98 -31.76 -27.76
N HIS A 115 5.27 -32.02 -27.52
CA HIS A 115 6.26 -31.00 -27.21
C HIS A 115 6.73 -30.29 -28.48
N ASP A 116 6.60 -28.97 -28.50
CA ASP A 116 6.99 -28.10 -29.63
C ASP A 116 8.34 -27.43 -29.45
N GLY A 117 8.85 -27.40 -28.21
CA GLY A 117 10.12 -26.76 -27.86
C GLY A 117 9.98 -25.91 -26.60
N TYR A 118 10.74 -24.81 -26.58
CA TYR A 118 10.87 -23.93 -25.42
C TYR A 118 10.69 -22.48 -25.84
N ALA A 119 10.08 -21.69 -24.97
CA ALA A 119 10.00 -20.23 -25.11
C ALA A 119 10.48 -19.55 -23.83
N ALA A 120 11.08 -18.39 -23.98
CA ALA A 120 11.54 -17.58 -22.88
C ALA A 120 10.91 -16.18 -22.94
N SER A 121 10.68 -15.59 -21.78
CA SER A 121 10.09 -14.27 -21.63
C SER A 121 10.82 -13.48 -20.56
N GLN A 122 11.06 -12.19 -20.80
CA GLN A 122 11.59 -11.27 -19.80
C GLN A 122 10.92 -9.91 -19.95
N GLN A 123 10.58 -9.28 -18.83
CA GLN A 123 10.06 -7.92 -18.79
C GLN A 123 10.87 -7.03 -17.85
N LEU A 124 11.07 -5.80 -18.28
CA LEU A 124 11.73 -4.73 -17.56
C LEU A 124 10.73 -3.62 -17.27
N HIS A 125 10.71 -3.16 -16.02
CA HIS A 125 10.12 -1.90 -15.61
C HIS A 125 11.17 -0.81 -15.74
N VAL A 126 10.77 0.31 -16.35
CA VAL A 126 11.63 1.43 -16.63
C VAL A 126 10.98 2.71 -16.16
N LYS A 127 11.78 3.53 -15.46
CA LYS A 127 11.43 4.87 -15.03
C LYS A 127 12.07 5.88 -15.98
N VAL A 128 11.25 6.69 -16.62
CA VAL A 128 11.64 7.77 -17.52
C VAL A 128 11.38 9.09 -16.82
N ARG A 129 12.41 9.91 -16.64
CA ARG A 129 12.32 11.20 -15.93
C ARG A 129 12.02 12.37 -16.86
N ASP A 130 12.41 12.26 -18.13
CA ASP A 130 12.00 13.20 -19.16
C ASP A 130 10.67 12.71 -19.78
N LEU A 131 9.56 13.29 -19.31
CA LEU A 131 8.22 12.93 -19.79
C LEU A 131 8.02 13.17 -21.29
N GLY A 132 8.77 14.10 -21.90
CA GLY A 132 8.71 14.35 -23.34
C GLY A 132 9.33 13.21 -24.16
N SER A 133 10.28 12.48 -23.57
CA SER A 133 11.01 11.39 -24.23
C SER A 133 10.29 10.02 -24.20
N VAL A 134 9.18 9.90 -23.48
CA VAL A 134 8.55 8.58 -23.21
C VAL A 134 8.17 7.85 -24.51
N GLY A 135 7.62 8.57 -25.48
CA GLY A 135 7.29 8.01 -26.81
C GLY A 135 8.53 7.47 -27.53
N ASP A 136 9.61 8.24 -27.53
CA ASP A 136 10.88 7.88 -28.17
C ASP A 136 11.55 6.69 -27.49
N VAL A 137 11.47 6.61 -26.15
CA VAL A 137 11.98 5.48 -25.36
C VAL A 137 11.22 4.20 -25.72
N LEU A 138 9.88 4.28 -25.76
CA LEU A 138 9.04 3.13 -26.12
C LEU A 138 9.31 2.68 -27.56
N GLN A 139 9.37 3.62 -28.51
CA GLN A 139 9.66 3.32 -29.91
C GLN A 139 11.04 2.68 -30.05
N ALA A 140 12.06 3.20 -29.38
CA ALA A 140 13.42 2.63 -29.41
C ALA A 140 13.45 1.18 -28.91
N ALA A 141 12.75 0.87 -27.82
CA ALA A 141 12.66 -0.50 -27.32
C ALA A 141 11.99 -1.45 -28.32
N ILE A 142 10.87 -1.03 -28.92
CA ILE A 142 10.12 -1.84 -29.90
C ILE A 142 10.96 -2.07 -31.16
N SER A 143 11.55 -1.02 -31.72
CA SER A 143 12.41 -1.11 -32.91
C SER A 143 13.65 -1.98 -32.68
N ALA A 144 14.13 -2.09 -31.44
CA ALA A 144 15.25 -2.94 -31.05
C ALA A 144 14.86 -4.38 -30.70
N GLY A 145 13.58 -4.74 -30.80
CA GLY A 145 13.11 -6.12 -30.70
C GLY A 145 12.22 -6.43 -29.49
N ALA A 146 11.88 -5.44 -28.66
CA ALA A 146 10.83 -5.62 -27.65
C ALA A 146 9.49 -5.88 -28.34
N ASN A 147 8.79 -6.94 -27.93
CA ASN A 147 7.48 -7.34 -28.48
C ASN A 147 6.41 -7.48 -27.40
N GLN A 148 6.76 -7.17 -26.16
CA GLN A 148 5.81 -6.90 -25.09
C GLN A 148 5.98 -5.45 -24.68
N ALA A 149 4.89 -4.70 -24.65
CA ALA A 149 4.85 -3.35 -24.13
C ALA A 149 3.60 -3.20 -23.27
N GLY A 150 3.77 -2.71 -22.04
CA GLY A 150 2.69 -2.41 -21.11
C GLY A 150 2.25 -0.95 -21.18
N GLY A 151 1.22 -0.61 -20.41
CA GLY A 151 0.75 0.78 -20.31
C GLY A 151 1.78 1.71 -19.67
N VAL A 152 1.79 2.95 -20.12
CA VAL A 152 2.55 4.06 -19.52
C VAL A 152 1.75 4.60 -18.33
N GLN A 153 2.41 4.73 -17.17
CA GLN A 153 1.83 5.35 -15.98
C GLN A 153 2.67 6.57 -15.59
N PHE A 154 2.05 7.73 -15.48
CA PHE A 154 2.71 8.93 -14.98
C PHE A 154 2.57 9.00 -13.46
N ARG A 155 3.69 9.20 -12.75
CA ARG A 155 3.75 9.15 -11.28
C ARG A 155 4.62 10.27 -10.74
N ILE A 156 4.44 10.56 -9.46
CA ILE A 156 5.37 11.32 -8.61
C ILE A 156 6.38 10.34 -8.01
N ASP A 157 7.67 10.52 -8.30
CA ASP A 157 8.77 9.63 -7.87
C ASP A 157 8.91 9.62 -6.34
N ASN A 158 8.84 10.81 -5.72
CA ASN A 158 9.01 10.99 -4.28
C ASN A 158 7.79 11.72 -3.67
N PRO A 159 6.69 11.00 -3.35
CA PRO A 159 5.46 11.62 -2.89
C PRO A 159 5.49 12.07 -1.42
N GLU A 160 6.60 11.85 -0.69
CA GLU A 160 6.70 12.02 0.76
C GLU A 160 6.36 13.44 1.25
N ALA A 161 6.82 14.46 0.52
CA ALA A 161 6.51 15.86 0.85
C ALA A 161 5.00 16.15 0.70
N PHE A 162 4.40 15.68 -0.39
CA PHE A 162 2.96 15.81 -0.63
C PHE A 162 2.14 14.98 0.37
N GLN A 163 2.64 13.83 0.80
CA GLN A 163 2.02 13.02 1.86
C GLN A 163 2.08 13.74 3.21
N ALA A 164 3.19 14.40 3.55
CA ALA A 164 3.31 15.17 4.79
C ALA A 164 2.36 16.37 4.81
N GLU A 165 2.20 17.05 3.67
CA GLU A 165 1.23 18.13 3.53
C GLU A 165 -0.22 17.60 3.64
N ALA A 166 -0.55 16.53 2.92
CA ALA A 166 -1.86 15.88 3.02
C ALA A 166 -2.13 15.37 4.46
N ARG A 167 -1.13 14.84 5.16
CA ARG A 167 -1.25 14.45 6.58
C ARG A 167 -1.65 15.65 7.44
N THR A 168 -0.99 16.80 7.25
CA THR A 168 -1.27 18.03 8.00
C THR A 168 -2.73 18.46 7.82
N GLN A 169 -3.23 18.44 6.58
CA GLN A 169 -4.62 18.72 6.26
C GLN A 169 -5.58 17.69 6.90
N GLY A 170 -5.25 16.40 6.82
CA GLY A 170 -6.06 15.32 7.40
C GLY A 170 -6.16 15.41 8.92
N VAL A 171 -5.05 15.69 9.60
CA VAL A 171 -5.03 15.92 11.06
C VAL A 171 -5.87 17.14 11.43
N ALA A 172 -5.71 18.26 10.72
CA ALA A 172 -6.48 19.48 10.97
C ALA A 172 -7.99 19.23 10.83
N GLN A 173 -8.41 18.59 9.73
CA GLN A 173 -9.80 18.25 9.49
C GLN A 173 -10.36 17.29 10.55
N ALA A 174 -9.60 16.25 10.93
CA ALA A 174 -10.02 15.31 11.98
C ALA A 174 -10.22 16.04 13.31
N LYS A 175 -9.28 16.92 13.67
CA LYS A 175 -9.34 17.69 14.92
C LYS A 175 -10.55 18.62 14.95
N GLU A 176 -10.81 19.38 13.88
CA GLU A 176 -11.98 20.25 13.77
C GLU A 176 -13.29 19.46 13.94
N LYS A 177 -13.40 18.28 13.30
CA LYS A 177 -14.55 17.38 13.48
C LYS A 177 -14.68 16.91 14.93
N ALA A 178 -13.58 16.60 15.61
CA ALA A 178 -13.61 16.18 17.01
C ALA A 178 -14.13 17.29 17.93
N GLU A 179 -13.65 18.51 17.74
CA GLU A 179 -14.07 19.69 18.51
C GLU A 179 -15.56 20.01 18.30
N ALA A 180 -16.03 19.94 17.04
CA ALA A 180 -17.42 20.12 16.70
C ALA A 180 -18.31 19.03 17.34
N LEU A 181 -17.92 17.76 17.23
CA LEU A 181 -18.66 16.64 17.81
C LEU A 181 -18.71 16.70 19.34
N ALA A 182 -17.59 17.02 20.00
CA ALA A 182 -17.57 17.20 21.45
C ALA A 182 -18.57 18.29 21.88
N SER A 183 -18.55 19.43 21.18
CA SER A 183 -19.47 20.56 21.44
C SER A 183 -20.94 20.16 21.25
N LEU A 184 -21.28 19.43 20.18
CA LEU A 184 -22.63 18.93 19.92
C LEU A 184 -23.11 17.94 20.99
N LEU A 185 -22.19 17.17 21.58
CA LEU A 185 -22.48 16.23 22.66
C LEU A 185 -22.52 16.88 24.05
N GLY A 186 -22.32 18.20 24.14
CA GLY A 186 -22.25 18.92 25.42
C GLY A 186 -21.06 18.48 26.28
N LYS A 187 -19.94 18.12 25.65
CA LYS A 187 -18.70 17.67 26.28
C LYS A 187 -17.53 18.55 25.83
N ARG A 188 -16.41 18.46 26.56
CA ARG A 188 -15.13 19.04 26.13
C ARG A 188 -14.25 17.97 25.51
N LEU A 189 -13.54 18.34 24.44
CA LEU A 189 -12.53 17.47 23.83
C LEU A 189 -11.36 17.28 24.80
N GLY A 190 -11.06 16.03 25.12
CA GLY A 190 -10.01 15.62 26.06
C GLY A 190 -8.71 15.23 25.36
N ARG A 191 -7.93 14.35 26.00
CA ARG A 191 -6.62 13.91 25.50
C ARG A 191 -6.76 13.02 24.28
N LEU A 192 -5.80 13.13 23.37
CA LEU A 192 -5.63 12.17 22.27
C LEU A 192 -5.22 10.81 22.85
N LYS A 193 -5.92 9.75 22.46
CA LYS A 193 -5.69 8.36 22.90
C LYS A 193 -5.15 7.47 21.79
N GLY A 194 -5.46 7.80 20.54
CA GLY A 194 -5.08 7.00 19.39
C GLY A 194 -4.84 7.85 18.16
N TYR A 195 -3.82 7.47 17.41
CA TYR A 195 -3.49 7.99 16.09
C TYR A 195 -3.31 6.81 15.15
N SER A 196 -3.96 6.86 14.00
CA SER A 196 -3.68 5.95 12.89
C SER A 196 -3.77 6.73 11.60
N GLU A 197 -2.93 6.38 10.63
CA GLU A 197 -2.99 6.95 9.30
C GLU A 197 -2.86 5.86 8.23
N SER A 198 -3.46 6.14 7.09
CA SER A 198 -3.25 5.37 5.87
C SER A 198 -3.00 6.37 4.74
N SER A 199 -1.85 6.23 4.11
CA SER A 199 -1.51 6.94 2.87
C SER A 199 -1.79 6.03 1.68
N GLY A 200 -2.41 6.58 0.64
CA GLY A 200 -2.58 5.87 -0.61
C GLY A 200 -2.51 6.86 -1.77
N THR A 201 -1.75 6.50 -2.80
CA THR A 201 -1.82 7.21 -4.07
C THR A 201 -3.00 6.64 -4.85
N ARG A 202 -4.02 7.45 -5.11
CA ARG A 202 -5.15 7.00 -5.94
C ARG A 202 -4.80 7.28 -7.39
N ASP A 203 -4.53 6.21 -8.12
CA ASP A 203 -4.32 6.22 -9.55
C ASP A 203 -5.63 6.68 -10.22
N ARG A 204 -5.70 7.95 -10.62
CA ARG A 204 -6.86 8.49 -11.34
C ARG A 204 -6.75 8.01 -12.78
N ARG A 205 -7.06 6.73 -13.01
CA ARG A 205 -7.13 6.16 -14.35
C ARG A 205 -8.13 6.97 -15.17
N LEU A 206 -7.62 7.87 -16.01
CA LEU A 206 -8.40 8.46 -17.07
C LEU A 206 -8.81 7.28 -17.97
N MET A 207 -10.10 6.96 -17.98
CA MET A 207 -10.67 6.05 -18.98
C MET A 207 -10.42 6.68 -20.35
N GLY A 208 -9.33 6.28 -20.99
CA GLY A 208 -8.95 6.70 -22.32
C GLY A 208 -10.00 6.22 -23.32
N ARG A 209 -10.78 7.16 -23.85
CA ARG A 209 -11.62 6.96 -25.02
C ARG A 209 -10.69 6.69 -26.21
N ALA A 210 -10.76 5.48 -26.76
CA ALA A 210 -10.01 5.07 -27.93
C ALA A 210 -10.25 6.06 -29.08
N MET A 211 -9.18 6.72 -29.52
CA MET A 211 -9.13 7.43 -30.80
C MET A 211 -8.33 6.57 -31.77
N THR A 212 -8.98 6.24 -32.87
CA THR A 212 -8.46 5.52 -34.03
C THR A 212 -7.50 6.40 -34.85
N GLU A 213 -6.42 5.76 -35.32
CA GLU A 213 -5.56 6.06 -36.48
C GLU A 213 -4.72 7.35 -36.50
N SER A 214 -3.39 7.17 -36.44
CA SER A 214 -2.43 7.41 -37.55
C SER A 214 -1.01 7.22 -37.03
N ALA A 215 -0.22 6.36 -37.68
CA ALA A 215 1.18 6.11 -37.37
C ALA A 215 2.08 7.12 -38.10
N ASP A 216 2.56 8.15 -37.41
CA ASP A 216 3.94 8.67 -37.62
C ASP A 216 4.48 9.58 -36.49
N SER A 217 3.87 9.54 -35.31
CA SER A 217 4.38 10.25 -34.13
C SER A 217 3.70 9.66 -32.91
N ALA A 218 4.47 9.34 -31.86
CA ALA A 218 3.88 8.89 -30.60
C ALA A 218 2.82 9.92 -30.18
N PRO A 219 1.55 9.52 -29.98
CA PRO A 219 0.51 10.47 -29.64
C PRO A 219 0.88 11.20 -28.34
N PRO A 220 0.61 12.51 -28.23
CA PRO A 220 0.92 13.25 -27.02
C PRO A 220 0.20 12.58 -25.84
N MET A 221 0.96 12.20 -24.82
CA MET A 221 0.46 11.55 -23.61
C MET A 221 0.31 12.61 -22.51
N PRO A 222 -0.88 13.22 -22.33
CA PRO A 222 -1.09 14.19 -21.27
C PRO A 222 -1.00 13.48 -19.92
N ALA A 223 -0.01 13.87 -19.12
CA ALA A 223 0.30 13.24 -17.84
C ALA A 223 -0.74 13.53 -16.73
N GLY A 224 -1.52 14.61 -16.89
CA GLY A 224 -2.51 15.04 -15.89
C GLY A 224 -1.87 15.46 -14.57
N GLU A 225 -2.69 15.50 -13.51
CA GLU A 225 -2.23 15.65 -12.12
C GLU A 225 -2.50 14.36 -11.36
N GLU A 226 -1.60 14.01 -10.43
CA GLU A 226 -1.75 12.88 -9.51
C GLU A 226 -2.19 13.38 -8.13
N ASP A 227 -3.17 12.70 -7.53
CA ASP A 227 -3.67 13.01 -6.19
C ASP A 227 -2.97 12.15 -5.13
N VAL A 228 -2.28 12.82 -4.21
CA VAL A 228 -1.71 12.20 -3.00
C VAL A 228 -2.70 12.37 -1.85
N GLN A 229 -3.22 11.26 -1.33
CA GLN A 229 -4.26 11.27 -0.28
C GLN A 229 -3.76 10.60 1.00
N VAL A 230 -4.08 11.23 2.13
CA VAL A 230 -3.85 10.67 3.47
C VAL A 230 -5.16 10.69 4.24
N THR A 231 -5.53 9.53 4.79
CA THR A 231 -6.65 9.41 5.71
C THR A 231 -6.11 9.22 7.12
N VAL A 232 -6.53 10.08 8.04
CA VAL A 232 -6.11 10.10 9.44
C VAL A 232 -7.30 9.76 10.31
N VAL A 233 -7.11 8.86 11.26
CA VAL A 233 -8.08 8.53 12.31
C VAL A 233 -7.51 8.95 13.65
N LEU A 234 -8.24 9.83 14.35
CA LEU A 234 -7.89 10.29 15.69
C LEU A 234 -8.94 9.79 16.68
N GLN A 235 -8.48 9.30 17.84
CA GLN A 235 -9.35 8.94 18.95
C GLN A 235 -9.07 9.85 20.14
N TYR A 236 -10.12 10.47 20.68
CA TYR A 236 -10.03 11.38 21.83
C TYR A 236 -10.89 10.92 22.99
N GLU A 237 -10.44 11.18 24.22
CA GLU A 237 -11.32 11.19 25.40
C GLU A 237 -12.30 12.37 25.31
N LEU A 238 -13.49 12.21 25.86
CA LEU A 238 -14.40 13.30 26.16
C LEU A 238 -14.43 13.55 27.67
N SER A 239 -14.52 14.82 28.03
CA SER A 239 -14.60 15.29 29.41
C SER A 239 -15.85 16.14 29.64
N LEU A 240 -16.21 16.34 30.91
CA LEU A 240 -17.37 17.13 31.34
C LEU A 240 -17.16 18.66 31.17
#